data_AF-M7N9Z3-F1
#
_entry.id   AF-M7N9Z3-F1
#
_cell.length_a   1.000
_cell.length_b   1.000
_cell.length_c   1.000
_cell.angle_alpha   90.00
_cell.angle_beta   90.00
_cell.angle_gamma   90.00
#
_symmetry.space_group_name_H-M   'P 1'
#
loop_
_entity.id
_entity.type
_entity.pdbx_description
1 polymer ?
#
loop_
_entity_poly.entity_id
_entity_poly.type
_entity_poly.pdbx_seq_one_letter_code
_entity_poly.pdbx_strand_id
1 'polypeptide(L)'
;MKHLYLSFGFLLLVSCNYFDVKKTTSDAILNEELKTFNWSDVDEYPSFASCNDAISKEEKKHCFQNTLIAIITNKIQRDTIVVSQDINDTIFMKFQISETGILSLMEAKIDSITLHEIPNIKELLKNSLDSLPEIYPAIKRGQQVKTAFTLPVIIQVD
;
A
#
# COMPACT_ATOMS: atom_id res chain seq x y z
N MET A 1 -49.98 -47.96 20.37
CA MET A 1 -48.67 -47.28 20.44
C MET A 1 -48.01 -47.32 19.07
N LYS A 2 -48.27 -46.35 18.20
CA LYS A 2 -47.71 -46.35 16.82
C LYS A 2 -47.61 -44.97 16.15
N HIS A 3 -47.70 -43.88 16.90
CA HIS A 3 -47.66 -42.52 16.34
C HIS A 3 -46.66 -41.57 17.02
N LEU A 4 -45.66 -42.10 17.74
CA LEU A 4 -44.63 -41.27 18.41
C LEU A 4 -43.25 -41.36 17.75
N TYR A 5 -43.19 -41.62 16.44
CA TYR A 5 -41.93 -41.67 15.66
C TYR A 5 -41.95 -40.74 14.45
N LEU A 6 -42.86 -39.76 14.41
CA LEU A 6 -42.95 -38.77 13.32
C LEU A 6 -42.67 -37.34 13.79
N SER A 7 -42.04 -37.18 14.96
CA SER A 7 -41.60 -35.91 15.52
C SER A 7 -40.11 -35.96 15.91
N PHE A 8 -39.32 -36.73 15.17
CA PHE A 8 -37.87 -36.54 15.09
C PHE A 8 -37.49 -36.08 13.68
N GLY A 9 -38.42 -35.37 13.04
CA GLY A 9 -38.10 -34.42 11.99
C GLY A 9 -37.68 -33.11 12.66
N PHE A 10 -36.68 -32.48 12.06
CA PHE A 10 -36.50 -31.02 12.03
C PHE A 10 -35.40 -30.37 12.89
N LEU A 11 -34.66 -31.10 13.73
CA LEU A 11 -33.59 -30.49 14.57
C LEU A 11 -32.14 -30.69 14.08
N LEU A 12 -31.94 -31.14 12.84
CA LEU A 12 -30.60 -31.22 12.23
C LEU A 12 -30.31 -30.11 11.20
N LEU A 13 -31.13 -29.05 11.16
CA LEU A 13 -30.96 -27.93 10.23
C LEU A 13 -30.54 -26.63 10.93
N VAL A 14 -29.58 -26.66 11.86
CA VAL A 14 -28.94 -25.41 12.33
C VAL A 14 -27.48 -25.63 12.70
N SER A 15 -26.59 -25.74 11.71
CA SER A 15 -25.22 -25.20 11.79
C SER A 15 -24.44 -25.40 10.49
N CYS A 16 -24.96 -24.92 9.36
CA CYS A 16 -24.02 -24.41 8.36
C CYS A 16 -23.57 -23.04 8.86
N ASN A 17 -22.42 -23.04 9.52
CA ASN A 17 -21.68 -21.82 9.83
C ASN A 17 -21.52 -21.07 8.50
N TYR A 18 -22.26 -19.97 8.38
CA TYR A 18 -22.22 -19.05 7.26
C TYR A 18 -20.88 -18.32 7.33
N PHE A 19 -19.80 -19.03 6.99
CA PHE A 19 -18.54 -18.44 6.58
C PHE A 19 -18.79 -17.86 5.20
N ASP A 20 -19.48 -16.72 5.20
CA ASP A 20 -19.57 -15.82 4.06
C ASP A 20 -18.18 -15.21 3.92
N VAL A 21 -17.27 -15.94 3.27
CA VAL A 21 -15.98 -15.38 2.84
C VAL A 21 -16.35 -14.39 1.75
N LYS A 22 -16.66 -13.15 2.16
CA LYS A 22 -16.99 -12.07 1.25
C LYS A 22 -15.72 -11.68 0.49
N LYS A 23 -15.85 -11.87 -0.83
CA LYS A 23 -15.30 -11.06 -1.92
C LYS A 23 -13.77 -10.86 -1.94
N THR A 24 -13.15 -11.51 -2.92
CA THR A 24 -11.95 -11.00 -3.59
C THR A 24 -12.29 -9.66 -4.24
N THR A 25 -11.95 -8.54 -3.62
CA THR A 25 -11.85 -7.27 -4.33
C THR A 25 -10.42 -7.15 -4.85
N SER A 26 -10.24 -7.43 -6.14
CA SER A 26 -9.01 -7.05 -6.85
C SER A 26 -8.78 -5.53 -6.85
N ASP A 27 -9.77 -4.76 -6.40
CA ASP A 27 -9.68 -3.33 -6.18
C ASP A 27 -9.37 -3.06 -4.70
N ALA A 28 -8.15 -3.40 -4.25
CA ALA A 28 -7.57 -2.68 -3.13
C ALA A 28 -7.33 -1.26 -3.64
N ILE A 29 -8.32 -0.38 -3.47
CA ILE A 29 -8.29 0.97 -4.00
C ILE A 29 -7.31 1.76 -3.13
N LEU A 30 -6.04 1.79 -3.57
CA LEU A 30 -5.11 2.85 -3.19
C LEU A 30 -5.64 4.14 -3.81
N ASN A 31 -6.62 4.75 -3.12
CA ASN A 31 -7.26 5.97 -3.58
C ASN A 31 -6.20 7.06 -3.72
N GLU A 32 -6.18 7.67 -4.90
CA GLU A 32 -5.20 8.63 -5.43
C GLU A 32 -5.23 9.99 -4.72
N GLU A 33 -5.74 10.05 -3.49
CA GLU A 33 -5.73 11.22 -2.64
C GLU A 33 -4.64 11.11 -1.59
N LEU A 34 -3.40 11.15 -2.07
CA LEU A 34 -2.24 11.17 -1.20
C LEU A 34 -2.16 12.51 -0.52
N LYS A 35 -2.77 12.57 0.67
CA LYS A 35 -2.66 13.69 1.58
C LYS A 35 -1.20 13.83 2.00
N THR A 36 -0.49 14.69 1.26
CA THR A 36 0.79 15.32 1.60
C THR A 36 1.95 14.37 1.93
N PHE A 37 2.89 14.18 0.99
CA PHE A 37 4.23 13.73 1.38
C PHE A 37 4.87 14.79 2.27
N ASN A 38 5.41 14.36 3.39
CA ASN A 38 6.25 15.22 4.21
C ASN A 38 7.72 15.03 3.81
N TRP A 39 8.34 16.06 3.21
CA TRP A 39 9.73 16.04 2.74
C TRP A 39 10.63 16.98 3.54
N SER A 40 11.91 16.62 3.62
CA SER A 40 12.95 17.58 3.97
C SER A 40 13.24 18.51 2.79
N ASP A 41 13.43 19.81 3.04
CA ASP A 41 13.71 20.78 1.99
C ASP A 41 15.16 20.67 1.46
N VAL A 42 15.26 20.60 0.13
CA VAL A 42 16.46 20.38 -0.69
C VAL A 42 16.43 21.29 -1.91
N ASP A 43 17.56 21.50 -2.58
CA ASP A 43 17.59 22.38 -3.75
C ASP A 43 16.96 21.68 -4.97
N GLU A 44 17.25 20.39 -5.14
CA GLU A 44 16.61 19.52 -6.13
C GLU A 44 16.13 18.24 -5.45
N TYR A 45 14.86 17.89 -5.70
CA TYR A 45 14.27 16.65 -5.20
C TYR A 45 14.78 15.44 -6.00
N PRO A 46 14.68 14.23 -5.43
CA PRO A 46 14.94 13.02 -6.18
C PRO A 46 14.06 12.95 -7.43
N SER A 47 14.58 12.34 -8.49
CA SER A 47 13.86 12.24 -9.76
C SER A 47 14.11 10.90 -10.45
N PHE A 48 13.17 10.51 -11.30
CA PHE A 48 13.35 9.44 -12.27
C PHE A 48 13.70 10.04 -13.63
N ALA A 49 14.30 9.26 -14.53
CA ALA A 49 14.54 9.69 -15.91
C ALA A 49 13.25 10.13 -16.65
N SER A 50 12.10 9.54 -16.30
CA SER A 50 10.78 9.93 -16.84
C SER A 50 10.33 11.33 -16.43
N CYS A 51 11.00 11.95 -15.45
CA CYS A 51 10.67 13.28 -14.94
C CYS A 51 11.56 14.39 -15.51
N ASN A 52 12.41 14.09 -16.49
CA ASN A 52 13.35 15.06 -17.05
C ASN A 52 12.68 16.26 -17.74
N ASP A 53 11.47 16.09 -18.26
CA ASP A 53 10.70 17.15 -18.92
C ASP A 53 10.10 18.17 -17.93
N ALA A 54 10.10 17.87 -16.63
CA ALA A 54 9.62 18.78 -15.59
C ALA A 54 10.59 19.95 -15.39
N ILE A 55 10.06 21.18 -15.44
CA ILE A 55 10.86 22.41 -15.51
C ILE A 55 11.10 22.97 -14.11
N SER A 56 10.08 23.00 -13.26
CA SER A 56 10.18 23.56 -11.92
C SER A 56 10.52 22.52 -10.84
N LYS A 57 11.07 22.99 -9.72
CA LYS A 57 11.35 22.15 -8.53
C LYS A 57 10.10 21.42 -8.04
N GLU A 58 8.95 22.09 -8.05
CA GLU A 58 7.68 21.51 -7.58
C GLU A 58 7.11 20.51 -8.60
N GLU A 59 7.24 20.78 -9.91
CA GLU A 59 6.87 19.82 -10.95
C GLU A 59 7.71 18.55 -10.88
N LYS A 60 9.03 18.67 -10.67
CA LYS A 60 9.91 17.51 -10.48
C LYS A 60 9.52 16.68 -9.26
N LYS A 61 9.22 17.35 -8.15
CA LYS A 61 8.74 16.71 -6.93
C LYS A 61 7.43 15.95 -7.19
N HIS A 62 6.44 16.60 -7.79
CA HIS A 62 5.16 15.96 -8.12
C HIS A 62 5.33 14.80 -9.10
N CYS A 63 6.15 14.96 -10.13
CA CYS A 63 6.43 13.88 -11.07
C CYS A 63 7.06 12.67 -10.38
N PHE A 64 8.07 12.89 -9.53
CA PHE A 64 8.71 11.82 -8.78
C PHE A 64 7.70 11.09 -7.88
N GLN A 65 6.90 11.84 -7.13
CA GLN A 65 5.85 11.30 -6.28
C GLN A 65 4.90 10.44 -7.10
N ASN A 66 4.25 11.02 -8.11
CA ASN A 66 3.22 10.35 -8.92
C ASN A 66 3.78 9.10 -9.60
N THR A 67 5.01 9.16 -10.10
CA THR A 67 5.67 8.00 -10.70
C THR A 67 5.90 6.89 -9.68
N LEU A 68 6.42 7.22 -8.50
CA LEU A 68 6.68 6.24 -7.44
C LEU A 68 5.36 5.58 -6.98
N ILE A 69 4.33 6.39 -6.76
CA ILE A 69 3.00 5.94 -6.38
C ILE A 69 2.46 4.98 -7.43
N ALA A 70 2.43 5.40 -8.70
CA ALA A 70 1.90 4.59 -9.79
C ALA A 70 2.61 3.23 -9.87
N ILE A 71 3.94 3.19 -9.70
CA ILE A 71 4.68 1.93 -9.69
C ILE A 71 4.24 1.05 -8.52
N ILE A 72 4.21 1.60 -7.30
CA ILE A 72 3.82 0.85 -6.08
C ILE A 72 2.38 0.33 -6.22
N THR A 73 1.44 1.17 -6.63
CA THR A 73 0.03 0.81 -6.82
C THR A 73 -0.11 -0.32 -7.84
N ASN A 74 0.51 -0.18 -9.02
CA ASN A 74 0.48 -1.21 -10.07
C ASN A 74 1.13 -2.53 -9.65
N LYS A 75 2.03 -2.51 -8.65
CA LYS A 75 2.59 -3.74 -8.08
C LYS A 75 1.62 -4.39 -7.11
N ILE A 76 1.05 -3.63 -6.18
CA ILE A 76 0.14 -4.15 -5.15
C ILE A 76 -1.15 -4.68 -5.77
N GLN A 77 -1.71 -3.99 -6.77
CA GLN A 77 -2.95 -4.42 -7.45
C GLN A 77 -2.83 -5.74 -8.21
N ARG A 78 -1.62 -6.24 -8.48
CA ARG A 78 -1.43 -7.54 -9.13
C ARG A 78 -1.63 -8.70 -8.16
N ASP A 79 -1.56 -8.44 -6.87
CA ASP A 79 -1.75 -9.45 -5.84
C ASP A 79 -3.23 -9.54 -5.46
N THR A 80 -3.75 -10.76 -5.35
CA THR A 80 -5.12 -10.99 -4.89
C THR A 80 -5.15 -10.96 -3.38
N ILE A 81 -5.84 -9.97 -2.81
CA ILE A 81 -6.03 -9.84 -1.36
C ILE A 81 -7.42 -10.37 -1.02
N VAL A 82 -7.49 -11.29 -0.06
CA VAL A 82 -8.74 -11.84 0.48
C VAL A 82 -8.81 -11.46 1.95
N VAL A 83 -9.90 -10.79 2.33
CA VAL A 83 -10.15 -10.39 3.72
C VAL A 83 -11.47 -10.99 4.19
N SER A 84 -11.64 -11.13 5.49
CA SER A 84 -12.87 -11.67 6.09
C SER A 84 -13.87 -10.58 6.51
N GLN A 85 -13.39 -9.34 6.60
CA GLN A 85 -14.17 -8.15 6.94
C GLN A 85 -13.65 -6.92 6.21
N ASP A 86 -14.50 -5.90 6.11
CA ASP A 86 -14.15 -4.62 5.51
C ASP A 86 -12.96 -3.98 6.24
N ILE A 87 -12.03 -3.43 5.47
CA ILE A 87 -10.84 -2.74 5.98
C ILE A 87 -10.87 -1.31 5.45
N ASN A 88 -10.63 -0.34 6.35
CA ASN A 88 -10.38 1.04 5.99
C ASN A 88 -9.23 1.56 6.88
N ASP A 89 -8.01 1.47 6.34
CA ASP A 89 -6.78 1.81 7.06
C ASP A 89 -5.92 2.77 6.22
N THR A 90 -5.08 3.56 6.89
CA THR A 90 -4.04 4.37 6.25
C THR A 90 -2.67 3.97 6.81
N ILE A 91 -1.92 3.24 5.99
CA ILE A 91 -0.56 2.84 6.30
C ILE A 91 0.39 4.02 6.08
N PHE A 92 1.12 4.43 7.12
CA PHE A 92 2.15 5.46 6.98
C PHE A 92 3.52 4.80 6.80
N MET A 93 4.07 4.90 5.60
CA MET A 93 5.40 4.37 5.26
C MET A 93 6.45 5.48 5.23
N LYS A 94 7.50 5.33 6.03
CA LYS A 94 8.66 6.22 6.04
C LYS A 94 9.74 5.64 5.16
N PHE A 95 10.14 6.40 4.15
CA PHE A 95 11.19 6.05 3.21
C PHE A 95 12.42 6.92 3.40
N GLN A 96 13.57 6.36 3.00
CA GLN A 96 14.82 7.08 2.84
C GLN A 96 15.40 6.78 1.46
N ILE A 97 15.91 7.81 0.79
CA ILE A 97 16.71 7.71 -0.43
C ILE A 97 18.14 8.08 -0.05
N SER A 98 19.10 7.21 -0.35
CA SER A 98 20.52 7.48 -0.12
C SER A 98 21.05 8.53 -1.10
N GLU A 99 22.23 9.08 -0.78
CA GLU A 99 23.07 9.88 -1.66
C GLU A 99 23.47 9.15 -2.96
N THR A 100 23.29 7.82 -3.01
CA THR A 100 23.52 6.98 -4.20
C THR A 100 22.22 6.56 -4.90
N GLY A 101 21.06 7.06 -4.48
CA GLY A 101 19.78 6.80 -5.16
C GLY A 101 19.09 5.51 -4.72
N ILE A 102 19.53 4.89 -3.62
CA ILE A 102 18.92 3.66 -3.11
C ILE A 102 17.72 4.03 -2.24
N LEU A 103 16.52 3.62 -2.64
CA LEU A 103 15.30 3.72 -1.82
C LEU A 103 15.26 2.60 -0.78
N SER A 104 14.91 2.93 0.46
CA SER A 104 14.74 1.97 1.54
C SER A 104 13.53 2.31 2.41
N LEU A 105 12.73 1.30 2.73
CA LEU A 105 11.64 1.41 3.70
C LEU A 105 12.22 1.37 5.12
N MET A 106 12.02 2.44 5.89
CA MET A 106 12.53 2.57 7.26
C MET A 106 11.51 2.11 8.30
N GLU A 107 10.25 2.47 8.09
CA GLU A 107 9.16 2.17 9.01
C GLU A 107 7.85 2.08 8.23
N ALA A 108 6.96 1.18 8.64
CA ALA A 108 5.58 1.13 8.16
C ALA A 108 4.66 0.95 9.37
N LYS A 109 3.78 1.93 9.60
CA LYS A 109 2.76 1.87 10.64
C LYS A 109 1.49 1.32 10.03
N ILE A 110 1.05 0.16 10.52
CA ILE A 110 -0.09 -0.60 9.99
C ILE A 110 -1.00 -0.94 11.17
N ASP A 111 -2.31 -0.80 11.00
CA ASP A 111 -3.26 -1.16 12.04
C ASP A 111 -3.25 -2.67 12.32
N SER A 112 -3.59 -3.06 13.56
CA SER A 112 -3.60 -4.46 13.97
C SER A 112 -4.65 -5.29 13.22
N ILE A 113 -5.78 -4.69 12.85
CA ILE A 113 -6.84 -5.34 12.06
C ILE A 113 -6.29 -5.65 10.67
N THR A 114 -5.66 -4.67 10.02
CA THR A 114 -5.05 -4.85 8.70
C THR A 114 -3.97 -5.93 8.71
N LEU A 115 -3.15 -6.01 9.76
CA LEU A 115 -2.15 -7.07 9.91
C LEU A 115 -2.76 -8.46 10.13
N HIS A 116 -3.93 -8.53 10.77
CA HIS A 116 -4.64 -9.79 10.97
C HIS A 116 -5.29 -10.28 9.66
N GLU A 117 -5.95 -9.38 8.93
CA GLU A 117 -6.64 -9.71 7.69
C GLU A 117 -5.68 -9.91 6.51
N ILE A 118 -4.54 -9.21 6.50
CA ILE A 118 -3.53 -9.31 5.44
C ILE A 118 -2.15 -9.62 6.09
N PRO A 119 -1.90 -10.84 6.56
CA PRO A 119 -0.67 -11.19 7.29
C PRO A 119 0.62 -10.95 6.49
N ASN A 120 0.54 -11.01 5.16
CA ASN A 120 1.65 -10.78 4.23
C ASN A 120 1.78 -9.32 3.77
N ILE A 121 1.00 -8.37 4.31
CA ILE A 121 1.00 -6.98 3.84
C ILE A 121 2.39 -6.33 3.84
N LYS A 122 3.23 -6.62 4.85
CA LYS A 122 4.60 -6.10 4.92
C LYS A 122 5.48 -6.61 3.80
N GLU A 123 5.29 -7.86 3.40
CA GLU A 123 6.02 -8.46 2.28
C GLU A 123 5.52 -7.91 0.95
N LEU A 124 4.20 -7.78 0.77
CA LEU A 124 3.60 -7.14 -0.41
C LEU A 124 4.12 -5.71 -0.61
N LEU A 125 4.13 -4.91 0.47
CA LEU A 125 4.67 -3.55 0.45
C LEU A 125 6.18 -3.48 0.22
N LYS A 126 6.93 -4.53 0.59
CA LYS A 126 8.36 -4.59 0.30
C LYS A 126 8.60 -4.96 -1.16
N ASN A 127 7.91 -5.97 -1.66
CA ASN A 127 8.02 -6.45 -3.05
C ASN A 127 7.51 -5.41 -4.06
N SER A 128 6.59 -4.53 -3.63
CA SER A 128 6.14 -3.39 -4.44
C SER A 128 7.25 -2.37 -4.74
N LEU A 129 8.31 -2.37 -3.93
CA LEU A 129 9.50 -1.51 -4.07
C LEU A 129 10.63 -2.17 -4.86
N ASP A 130 10.53 -3.46 -5.16
CA ASP A 130 11.52 -4.11 -6.01
C ASP A 130 11.47 -3.52 -7.42
N SER A 131 12.54 -3.65 -8.21
CA SER A 131 12.54 -3.26 -9.63
C SER A 131 12.14 -1.80 -9.92
N LEU A 132 12.32 -0.89 -8.95
CA LEU A 132 12.14 0.53 -9.22
C LEU A 132 13.15 1.00 -10.28
N PRO A 133 12.77 1.92 -11.18
CA PRO A 133 13.72 2.59 -12.05
C PRO A 133 14.81 3.29 -11.22
N GLU A 134 15.95 3.55 -11.85
CA GLU A 134 17.02 4.30 -11.20
C GLU A 134 16.53 5.66 -10.69
N ILE A 135 16.83 5.94 -9.42
CA ILE A 135 16.49 7.19 -8.76
C ILE A 135 17.73 8.08 -8.74
N TYR A 136 17.63 9.26 -9.34
CA TYR A 136 18.64 10.29 -9.17
C TYR A 136 18.46 10.93 -7.78
N PRO A 137 19.53 10.96 -6.95
CA PRO A 137 19.45 11.48 -5.58
C PRO A 137 19.06 12.96 -5.52
N ALA A 138 18.54 13.39 -4.37
CA ALA A 138 18.35 14.80 -4.09
C ALA A 138 19.68 15.56 -4.05
N ILE A 139 19.64 16.84 -4.40
CA ILE A 139 20.80 17.73 -4.36
C ILE A 139 20.54 18.84 -3.33
N LYS A 140 21.55 19.09 -2.50
CA LYS A 140 21.59 20.24 -1.59
C LYS A 140 22.99 20.84 -1.62
N ARG A 141 23.08 22.12 -1.93
CA ARG A 141 24.33 22.89 -2.11
C ARG A 141 25.29 22.22 -3.10
N GLY A 142 24.75 21.69 -4.19
CA GLY A 142 25.51 21.02 -5.25
C GLY A 142 26.04 19.63 -4.88
N GLN A 143 25.64 19.07 -3.73
CA GLN A 143 26.02 17.73 -3.31
C GLN A 143 24.81 16.81 -3.24
N GLN A 144 24.99 15.55 -3.62
CA GLN A 144 23.99 14.50 -3.42
C GLN A 144 23.81 14.27 -1.92
N VAL A 145 22.56 14.26 -1.47
CA VAL A 145 22.22 14.11 -0.05
C VAL A 145 21.18 13.03 0.18
N LYS A 146 21.20 12.48 1.39
CA LYS A 146 20.13 11.62 1.88
C LYS A 146 18.85 12.43 2.07
N THR A 147 17.72 11.87 1.65
CA THR A 147 16.40 12.45 1.92
C THR A 147 15.48 11.41 2.50
N ALA A 148 14.56 11.85 3.36
CA ALA A 148 13.51 11.02 3.89
C ALA A 148 12.15 11.66 3.61
N PHE A 149 11.15 10.81 3.43
CA PHE A 149 9.78 11.22 3.26
C PHE A 149 8.81 10.19 3.84
N THR A 150 7.60 10.63 4.14
CA THR A 150 6.51 9.74 4.55
C THR A 150 5.44 9.72 3.47
N LEU A 151 5.05 8.52 3.05
CA LEU A 151 3.98 8.25 2.11
C LEU A 151 2.81 7.58 2.86
N PRO A 152 1.64 8.23 2.96
CA PRO A 152 0.43 7.54 3.40
C PRO A 152 -0.09 6.64 2.28
N VAL A 153 -0.58 5.44 2.61
CA VAL A 153 -1.19 4.50 1.66
C VAL A 153 -2.52 4.07 2.25
N ILE A 154 -3.61 4.43 1.57
CA ILE A 154 -4.96 4.07 1.99
C ILE A 154 -5.25 2.66 1.48
N ILE A 155 -5.67 1.77 2.39
CA ILE A 155 -6.17 0.44 2.05
C ILE A 155 -7.66 0.44 2.37
N GLN A 156 -8.45 0.28 1.31
CA GLN A 156 -9.88 0.10 1.42
C GLN A 156 -10.29 -1.20 0.71
N VAL A 157 -11.01 -2.05 1.44
CA VAL A 157 -11.56 -3.33 0.96
C VAL A 157 -12.98 -3.46 1.52
N ASP A 158 -13.97 -3.70 0.63
CA ASP A 158 -15.43 -3.70 0.90
C ASP A 158 -16.14 -4.99 0.38
#